data_AF-A0A482VT97-F1
#
_entry.id   AF-A0A482VT97-F1
#
_cell.length_a   1.000
_cell.length_b   1.000
_cell.length_c   1.000
_cell.angle_alpha   90.00
_cell.angle_beta   90.00
_cell.angle_gamma   90.00
#
_symmetry.space_group_name_H-M   'P 1'
#
loop_
_entity.id
_entity.type
_entity.pdbx_description
1 polymer ?
#
loop_
_entity_poly.entity_id
_entity_poly.type
_entity_poly.pdbx_seq_one_letter_code
_entity_poly.pdbx_strand_id
1 'polypeptide(L)'
;MCFIGIPIYQCPFHLFDLQARFFCKYLTGAKSLPSPEEMRADTEKMMENHWAKGYTKKQTHFLGPEQQSYYDDLAATADIEPIAPLFSKIWTEALGRLFGDFQNYRKDRYKIIDNESYVRP
;
A
#
# COMPACT_ATOMS: atom_id res chain seq x y z
N MET A 1 -12.14 -16.35 -5.10
CA MET A 1 -10.68 -16.35 -5.33
C MET A 1 -10.16 -14.97 -5.01
N CYS A 2 -9.02 -14.84 -4.34
CA CYS A 2 -8.36 -13.57 -4.06
C CYS A 2 -6.86 -13.67 -4.41
N PHE A 3 -6.22 -12.51 -4.57
CA PHE A 3 -4.78 -12.40 -4.72
C PHE A 3 -4.23 -11.45 -3.65
N ILE A 4 -3.09 -11.80 -3.06
CA ILE A 4 -2.38 -11.00 -2.06
C ILE A 4 -0.98 -10.73 -2.59
N GLY A 5 -0.52 -9.50 -2.45
CA GLY A 5 0.83 -9.06 -2.81
C GLY A 5 1.06 -8.78 -4.29
N ILE A 6 0.00 -8.48 -5.05
CA ILE A 6 0.12 -8.04 -6.44
C ILE A 6 0.74 -6.63 -6.57
N PRO A 7 0.40 -5.64 -5.72
CA PRO A 7 1.04 -4.33 -5.80
C PRO A 7 2.56 -4.39 -5.64
N ILE A 8 3.29 -3.48 -6.30
CA ILE A 8 4.76 -3.41 -6.28
C ILE A 8 5.27 -2.03 -5.84
N TYR A 9 6.49 -2.06 -5.27
CA TYR A 9 7.23 -0.88 -4.80
C TYR A 9 6.75 -0.25 -3.47
N GLN A 10 6.35 -1.08 -2.52
CA GLN A 10 5.83 -0.68 -1.20
C GLN A 10 6.41 -1.54 -0.07
N CYS A 11 6.10 -1.21 1.19
CA CYS A 11 6.43 -2.06 2.33
C CYS A 11 5.59 -3.36 2.33
N PRO A 12 6.18 -4.55 2.04
CA PRO A 12 5.40 -5.74 1.68
C PRO A 12 4.66 -6.35 2.88
N PHE A 13 5.28 -6.41 4.05
CA PHE A 13 4.70 -7.13 5.20
C PHE A 13 3.40 -6.50 5.70
N HIS A 14 3.37 -5.18 5.86
CA HIS A 14 2.16 -4.47 6.28
C HIS A 14 1.08 -4.54 5.21
N LEU A 15 1.45 -4.44 3.92
CA LEU A 15 0.49 -4.62 2.84
C LEU A 15 -0.17 -6.01 2.88
N PHE A 16 0.63 -7.07 3.02
CA PHE A 16 0.10 -8.44 2.99
C PHE A 16 -0.87 -8.70 4.14
N ASP A 17 -0.53 -8.20 5.33
CA ASP A 17 -1.43 -8.23 6.48
C ASP A 17 -2.75 -7.49 6.19
N LEU A 18 -2.68 -6.26 5.68
CA LEU A 18 -3.88 -5.47 5.36
C LEU A 18 -4.76 -6.15 4.31
N GLN A 19 -4.17 -6.68 3.23
CA GLN A 19 -4.91 -7.39 2.18
C GLN A 19 -5.52 -8.71 2.70
N ALA A 20 -4.84 -9.42 3.59
CA ALA A 20 -5.38 -10.61 4.25
C ALA A 20 -6.57 -10.25 5.14
N ARG A 21 -6.44 -9.22 5.98
CA ARG A 21 -7.53 -8.72 6.83
C ARG A 21 -8.73 -8.25 6.01
N PHE A 22 -8.49 -7.53 4.91
CA PHE A 22 -9.51 -7.14 3.95
C PHE A 22 -10.26 -8.36 3.41
N PHE A 23 -9.53 -9.34 2.87
CA PHE A 23 -10.14 -10.54 2.30
C PHE A 23 -10.95 -11.34 3.34
N CYS A 24 -10.45 -11.46 4.58
CA CYS A 24 -11.15 -12.14 5.66
C CYS A 24 -12.54 -11.54 5.96
N LYS A 25 -12.72 -10.22 5.83
CA LYS A 25 -14.05 -9.58 6.02
C LYS A 25 -15.08 -10.08 5.01
N TYR A 26 -14.68 -10.25 3.75
CA TYR A 26 -15.57 -10.76 2.71
C TYR A 26 -15.72 -12.28 2.76
N LEU A 27 -14.64 -13.01 3.06
CA LEU A 27 -14.67 -14.46 3.18
C LEU A 27 -15.61 -14.94 4.29
N THR A 28 -15.66 -14.21 5.41
CA THR A 28 -16.54 -14.52 6.55
C THR A 28 -17.98 -14.02 6.38
N GLY A 29 -18.27 -13.24 5.33
CA GLY A 29 -19.57 -12.61 5.13
C GLY A 29 -19.81 -11.38 6.02
N ALA A 30 -18.81 -10.90 6.76
CA ALA A 30 -18.90 -9.63 7.52
C ALA A 30 -19.04 -8.40 6.60
N LYS A 31 -18.62 -8.53 5.34
CA LYS A 31 -18.85 -7.58 4.25
C LYS A 31 -19.35 -8.34 3.03
N SER A 32 -20.22 -7.70 2.25
CA SER A 32 -20.67 -8.17 0.94
C SER A 32 -19.91 -7.45 -0.16
N LEU A 33 -19.49 -8.18 -1.19
CA LEU A 33 -18.91 -7.56 -2.38
C LEU A 33 -20.00 -6.74 -3.11
N PRO A 34 -19.61 -5.63 -3.74
CA PRO A 34 -20.50 -4.93 -4.66
C PRO A 34 -20.76 -5.80 -5.91
N SER A 35 -21.66 -5.33 -6.77
CA SER A 35 -21.95 -6.04 -8.02
C SER A 35 -20.71 -6.16 -8.91
N PRO A 36 -20.64 -7.17 -9.80
CA PRO A 36 -19.55 -7.28 -10.76
C PRO A 36 -19.39 -6.03 -11.64
N GLU A 37 -20.48 -5.35 -11.96
CA GLU A 37 -20.50 -4.12 -12.76
C GLU A 37 -19.82 -2.96 -12.01
N GLU A 38 -20.15 -2.78 -10.72
CA GLU A 38 -19.53 -1.77 -9.87
C GLU A 38 -18.02 -2.03 -9.68
N MET A 39 -17.60 -3.29 -9.47
CA MET A 39 -16.17 -3.63 -9.34
C MET A 39 -15.38 -3.36 -10.62
N ARG A 40 -15.97 -3.62 -11.79
CA ARG A 40 -15.33 -3.33 -13.09
C ARG A 40 -15.22 -1.83 -13.31
N ALA A 41 -16.28 -1.07 -13.03
CA ALA A 41 -16.27 0.39 -13.15
C ALA A 41 -15.23 1.04 -12.23
N ASP A 42 -15.08 0.54 -11.00
CA ASP A 42 -14.05 1.00 -10.06
C ASP A 42 -12.63 0.71 -10.60
N THR A 43 -12.41 -0.48 -11.15
CA THR A 43 -11.14 -0.85 -11.80
C THR A 43 -10.82 0.04 -13.00
N GLU A 44 -11.81 0.32 -13.86
CA GLU A 44 -11.65 1.20 -15.02
C GLU A 44 -11.27 2.62 -14.60
N LYS A 45 -11.97 3.18 -13.60
CA LYS A 45 -11.66 4.49 -13.02
C LYS A 45 -10.24 4.54 -12.44
N MET A 46 -9.81 3.50 -11.73
CA MET A 46 -8.43 3.39 -11.22
C MET A 46 -7.42 3.39 -12.37
N MET A 47 -7.67 2.63 -13.45
CA MET A 47 -6.80 2.58 -14.62
C MET A 47 -6.72 3.92 -15.36
N GLU A 48 -7.85 4.61 -15.55
CA GLU A 48 -7.90 5.95 -16.14
C GLU A 48 -7.08 6.96 -15.34
N ASN A 49 -7.22 6.95 -14.00
CA ASN A 49 -6.41 7.79 -13.12
C ASN A 49 -4.91 7.47 -13.24
N HIS A 50 -4.55 6.19 -13.38
CA HIS A 50 -3.16 5.78 -13.63
C HIS A 50 -2.61 6.34 -14.95
N TRP A 51 -3.39 6.24 -16.02
CA TRP A 51 -2.99 6.76 -17.34
C TRP A 51 -2.91 8.29 -17.36
N ALA A 52 -3.83 8.98 -16.69
CA ALA A 52 -3.82 10.43 -16.54
C ALA A 52 -2.54 10.93 -15.82
N LYS A 53 -1.97 10.11 -14.93
CA LYS A 53 -0.69 10.37 -14.26
C LYS A 53 0.54 9.97 -15.09
N GLY A 54 0.34 9.40 -16.27
CA GLY A 54 1.41 8.97 -17.19
C GLY A 54 1.96 7.56 -16.91
N TYR A 55 1.33 6.76 -16.04
CA TYR A 55 1.76 5.39 -15.81
C TYR A 55 1.45 4.48 -17.00
N THR A 56 2.39 3.60 -17.32
CA THR A 56 2.21 2.60 -18.37
C THR A 56 1.36 1.42 -17.90
N LYS A 57 0.83 0.61 -18.83
CA LYS A 57 0.14 -0.65 -18.50
C LYS A 57 0.99 -1.62 -17.66
N LYS A 58 2.32 -1.59 -17.80
CA LYS A 58 3.21 -2.43 -16.98
C LYS A 58 3.30 -1.96 -15.52
N GLN A 59 2.90 -0.72 -15.26
CA GLN A 59 2.93 -0.07 -13.95
C GLN A 59 1.54 -0.06 -13.30
N THR A 60 0.54 -0.80 -13.81
CA THR A 60 -0.81 -0.83 -13.22
C THR A 60 -0.84 -1.24 -11.75
N HIS A 61 0.14 -2.02 -11.30
CA HIS A 61 0.25 -2.45 -9.89
C HIS A 61 1.30 -1.66 -9.10
N PHE A 62 1.93 -0.64 -9.70
CA PHE A 62 2.91 0.19 -9.01
C PHE A 62 2.22 1.17 -8.08
N LEU A 63 2.51 1.12 -6.78
CA LEU A 63 1.96 2.06 -5.80
C LEU A 63 2.85 3.30 -5.62
N GLY A 64 4.15 3.08 -5.43
CA GLY A 64 5.12 4.16 -5.22
C GLY A 64 4.67 5.18 -4.17
N PRO A 65 4.63 6.50 -4.49
CA PRO A 65 4.19 7.54 -3.57
C PRO A 65 2.74 7.38 -3.06
N GLU A 66 1.91 6.64 -3.78
CA GLU A 66 0.47 6.49 -3.49
C GLU A 66 0.16 5.31 -2.57
N GLN A 67 1.20 4.62 -2.06
CA GLN A 67 1.02 3.44 -1.20
C GLN A 67 0.11 3.71 0.00
N GLN A 68 0.20 4.89 0.62
CA GLN A 68 -0.61 5.21 1.80
C GLN A 68 -2.09 5.36 1.44
N SER A 69 -2.40 6.07 0.36
CA SER A 69 -3.78 6.25 -0.10
C SER A 69 -4.45 4.89 -0.41
N TYR A 70 -3.69 3.96 -1.00
CA TYR A 70 -4.15 2.59 -1.23
C TYR A 70 -4.43 1.85 0.09
N TYR A 71 -3.57 1.99 1.09
CA TYR A 71 -3.77 1.39 2.40
C TYR A 71 -5.02 1.92 3.10
N ASP A 72 -5.20 3.24 3.09
CA ASP A 72 -6.32 3.90 3.73
C ASP A 72 -7.64 3.52 3.05
N ASP A 73 -7.67 3.41 1.73
CA ASP A 73 -8.84 2.99 0.96
C ASP A 73 -9.29 1.55 1.26
N LEU A 74 -8.35 0.59 1.27
CA LEU A 74 -8.61 -0.79 1.69
C LEU A 74 -9.16 -0.85 3.12
N ALA A 75 -8.52 -0.10 4.03
CA ALA A 75 -8.88 -0.08 5.44
C ALA A 75 -10.29 0.46 5.65
N ALA A 76 -10.63 1.59 5.03
CA ALA A 76 -11.96 2.18 5.08
C ALA A 76 -13.02 1.27 4.46
N THR A 77 -12.73 0.68 3.29
CA THR A 77 -13.68 -0.18 2.57
C THR A 77 -14.07 -1.42 3.39
N ALA A 78 -13.09 -2.07 4.02
CA ALA A 78 -13.33 -3.26 4.84
C ALA A 78 -13.66 -2.97 6.31
N ASP A 79 -13.66 -1.70 6.73
CA ASP A 79 -13.81 -1.29 8.13
C ASP A 79 -12.82 -2.04 9.04
N ILE A 80 -11.53 -1.85 8.75
CA ILE A 80 -10.39 -2.43 9.45
C ILE A 80 -9.36 -1.35 9.79
N GLU A 81 -8.48 -1.64 10.74
CA GLU A 81 -7.43 -0.72 11.14
C GLU A 81 -6.44 -0.43 9.99
N PRO A 82 -6.16 0.85 9.68
CA PRO A 82 -5.24 1.22 8.60
C PRO A 82 -3.78 0.93 8.96
N ILE A 83 -2.92 0.93 7.96
CA ILE A 83 -1.47 0.87 8.17
C ILE A 83 -0.99 2.23 8.64
N ALA A 84 -0.30 2.26 9.79
CA ALA A 84 0.28 3.47 10.35
C ALA A 84 1.15 4.22 9.30
N PRO A 85 0.94 5.53 9.08
CA PRO A 85 1.68 6.30 8.07
C PRO A 85 3.20 6.26 8.25
N LEU A 86 3.65 6.05 9.49
CA LEU A 86 5.05 5.80 9.82
C LEU A 86 5.75 4.82 8.88
N PHE A 87 5.12 3.69 8.55
CA PHE A 87 5.78 2.64 7.75
C PHE A 87 6.05 3.11 6.33
N SER A 88 5.10 3.86 5.74
CA SER A 88 5.28 4.49 4.43
C SER A 88 6.40 5.55 4.47
N LYS A 89 6.49 6.34 5.56
CA LYS A 89 7.56 7.35 5.75
C LYS A 89 8.94 6.71 5.85
N ILE A 90 9.11 5.72 6.72
CA ILE A 90 10.38 4.98 6.87
C ILE A 90 10.76 4.29 5.56
N TRP A 91 9.82 3.64 4.88
CA TRP A 91 10.08 3.00 3.58
C TRP A 91 10.60 4.01 2.55
N THR A 92 9.93 5.15 2.44
CA THR A 92 10.29 6.22 1.50
C THR A 92 11.69 6.77 1.80
N GLU A 93 11.99 7.02 3.08
CA GLU A 93 13.32 7.48 3.47
C GLU A 93 14.40 6.43 3.22
N ALA A 94 14.19 5.18 3.64
CA ALA A 94 15.14 4.09 3.45
C ALA A 94 15.42 3.84 1.96
N LEU A 95 14.40 3.99 1.11
CA LEU A 95 14.53 3.93 -0.34
C LEU A 95 15.36 5.12 -0.87
N GLY A 96 15.11 6.33 -0.37
CA GLY A 96 15.94 7.50 -0.67
C GLY A 96 17.41 7.30 -0.29
N ARG A 97 17.68 6.66 0.86
CA ARG A 97 19.03 6.32 1.32
C ARG A 97 19.68 5.26 0.45
N LEU A 98 18.94 4.23 0.03
CA LEU A 98 19.42 3.22 -0.91
C LEU A 98 19.93 3.86 -2.22
N PHE A 99 19.19 4.83 -2.77
CA PHE A 99 19.58 5.48 -4.01
C PHE A 99 20.63 6.59 -3.82
N GLY A 100 20.63 7.27 -2.68
CA GLY A 100 21.57 8.36 -2.40
C GLY A 100 22.93 7.91 -1.85
N ASP A 101 22.99 6.81 -1.12
CA ASP A 101 24.19 6.28 -0.48
C ASP A 101 24.15 4.74 -0.44
N PHE A 102 24.24 4.14 -1.63
CA PHE A 102 24.13 2.69 -1.81
C PHE A 102 25.13 1.87 -0.98
N GLN A 103 26.29 2.44 -0.65
CA GLN A 103 27.31 1.74 0.13
C GLN A 103 26.99 1.72 1.63
N ASN A 104 26.34 2.76 2.15
CA ASN A 104 26.17 2.92 3.59
C ASN A 104 24.73 2.93 4.09
N TYR A 105 23.70 2.91 3.22
CA TYR A 105 22.30 2.97 3.66
C TYR A 105 21.90 1.90 4.70
N ARG A 106 22.56 0.73 4.71
CA ARG A 106 22.32 -0.32 5.71
C ARG A 106 22.89 -0.02 7.11
N LYS A 107 23.70 1.03 7.23
CA LYS A 107 24.20 1.52 8.53
C LYS A 107 23.16 2.37 9.25
N ASP A 108 22.18 2.90 8.53
CA ASP A 108 21.10 3.68 9.12
C ASP A 108 20.33 2.83 10.16
N ARG A 109 19.90 3.46 11.24
CA ARG A 109 19.10 2.85 12.30
C ARG A 109 17.85 3.68 12.50
N TYR A 110 16.70 3.05 12.52
CA TYR A 110 15.42 3.72 12.74
C TYR A 110 14.88 3.31 14.10
N LYS A 111 14.46 4.28 14.91
CA LYS A 111 13.75 4.04 16.17
C LYS A 111 12.35 4.64 16.07
N ILE A 112 11.36 3.75 16.11
CA ILE A 112 9.93 4.11 16.13
C ILE A 112 9.60 4.76 17.47
N ILE A 113 8.88 5.88 17.42
CA ILE A 113 8.38 6.58 18.61
C ILE A 113 6.89 6.30 18.77
N ASP A 114 6.12 6.48 17.71
CA ASP A 114 4.68 6.25 17.65
C ASP A 114 4.24 5.92 16.21
N ASN A 115 2.93 5.85 15.94
CA ASN A 115 2.37 5.52 14.63
C ASN A 115 2.61 6.57 13.54
N GLU A 116 3.18 7.73 13.88
CA GLU A 116 3.43 8.84 12.97
C GLU A 116 4.91 9.19 12.83
N SER A 117 5.71 8.92 13.87
CA SER A 117 7.04 9.50 14.04
C SER A 117 8.12 8.47 14.40
N TYR A 118 9.33 8.78 13.93
CA TYR A 118 10.55 8.04 14.20
C TYR A 118 11.74 9.00 14.28
N VAL A 119 12.83 8.50 14.86
CA VAL A 119 14.14 9.14 14.79
C VAL A 119 15.14 8.21 14.13
N ARG A 120 16.15 8.80 13.48
CA ARG A 120 17.29 8.09 12.90
C ARG A 120 18.57 8.47 13.65
N PRO A 121 18.90 7.79 14.77
CA PRO A 121 20.09 8.06 15.57
C PRO A 121 21.40 7.70 14.85
#